data_AF-A0AAW8AQZ2-F1
#
_entry.id   AF-A0AAW8AQZ2-F1
#
_cell.length_a   1.000
_cell.length_b   1.000
_cell.length_c   1.000
_cell.angle_alpha   90.00
_cell.angle_beta   90.00
_cell.angle_gamma   90.00
#
_symmetry.space_group_name_H-M   'P 1'
#
loop_
_entity.id
_entity.type
_entity.pdbx_description
1 polymer ?
#
loop_
_entity_poly.entity_id
_entity_poly.type
_entity_poly.pdbx_seq_one_letter_code
_entity_poly.pdbx_strand_id
1 'polypeptide(L)' 'APGAEPMAPIVAGAALAFNHLGADLGLDSRAERGRLMRDCFPQLVAQNVHHMRWKKFFYRQRCLQSQGEIVCRSPSCD' A
#
# COMPACT_ATOMS: atom_id res chain seq x y z
N ALA A 1 -6.35 1.76 13.60
CA ALA A 1 -7.39 2.75 13.95
C ALA A 1 -8.75 2.10 13.75
N PRO A 2 -9.76 2.37 14.59
CA PRO A 2 -11.04 1.65 14.60
C PRO A 2 -11.88 1.77 13.31
N GLY A 3 -11.47 2.57 12.31
CA GLY A 3 -12.09 2.61 10.97
C GLY A 3 -11.38 1.79 9.89
N ALA A 4 -10.25 1.15 10.22
CA ALA A 4 -9.37 0.49 9.23
C ALA A 4 -9.64 -0.99 9.05
N GLU A 5 -10.19 -1.66 10.06
CA GLU A 5 -10.35 -3.12 10.09
C GLU A 5 -11.05 -3.70 8.86
N PRO A 6 -12.18 -3.16 8.37
CA PRO A 6 -12.79 -3.68 7.14
C PRO A 6 -11.96 -3.37 5.88
N MET A 7 -11.15 -2.32 5.91
CA MET A 7 -10.38 -1.85 4.76
C MET A 7 -9.04 -2.58 4.60
N ALA A 8 -8.48 -3.09 5.70
CA ALA A 8 -7.21 -3.83 5.69
C ALA A 8 -7.20 -5.03 4.72
N PRO A 9 -8.19 -5.96 4.74
CA PRO A 9 -8.20 -7.08 3.80
C PRO A 9 -8.42 -6.63 2.35
N ILE A 10 -9.22 -5.57 2.13
CA ILE A 10 -9.48 -5.02 0.79
C ILE A 10 -8.20 -4.44 0.18
N VAL A 11 -7.50 -3.58 0.92
CA VAL A 11 -6.25 -2.96 0.47
C VAL A 11 -5.14 -3.99 0.32
N ALA A 12 -5.07 -4.99 1.22
CA ALA A 12 -4.13 -6.10 1.08
C ALA A 12 -4.40 -6.94 -0.18
N GLY A 13 -5.66 -7.30 -0.44
CA GLY A 13 -6.04 -8.03 -1.64
C GLY A 13 -5.70 -7.26 -2.92
N ALA A 14 -6.09 -5.99 -2.99
CA ALA A 14 -5.74 -5.11 -4.10
C ALA A 14 -4.23 -4.91 -4.25
N ALA A 15 -3.47 -4.90 -3.15
CA ALA A 15 -2.00 -4.79 -3.17
C ALA A 15 -1.32 -6.01 -3.82
N LEU A 16 -1.92 -7.19 -3.69
CA LEU A 16 -1.42 -8.46 -4.26
C LEU A 16 -1.89 -8.69 -5.71
N ALA A 17 -2.94 -8.00 -6.14
CA ALA A 17 -3.47 -8.09 -7.50
C ALA A 17 -2.51 -7.51 -8.57
N PHE A 18 -2.76 -7.87 -9.82
CA PHE A 18 -1.86 -7.57 -10.93
C PHE A 18 -1.91 -6.11 -11.41
N ASN A 19 -3.04 -5.37 -11.32
CA ASN A 19 -3.07 -4.01 -11.87
C ASN A 19 -2.41 -3.00 -10.93
N HIS A 20 -2.54 -1.70 -11.18
CA HIS A 20 -2.16 -0.69 -10.20
C HIS A 20 -3.16 -0.66 -9.04
N LEU A 21 -2.66 -0.42 -7.81
CA LEU A 21 -3.50 -0.36 -6.61
C LEU A 21 -4.71 0.59 -6.74
N GLY A 22 -4.54 1.72 -7.43
CA GLY A 22 -5.64 2.67 -7.64
C GLY A 22 -6.76 2.05 -8.45
N ALA A 23 -6.42 1.41 -9.59
CA ALA A 23 -7.38 0.75 -10.46
C ALA A 23 -8.11 -0.40 -9.75
N ASP A 24 -7.36 -1.25 -9.03
CA ASP A 24 -7.94 -2.36 -8.27
C ASP A 24 -8.85 -1.89 -7.11
N LEU A 25 -8.69 -0.65 -6.65
CA LEU A 25 -9.55 -0.03 -5.63
C LEU A 25 -10.64 0.88 -6.22
N GLY A 26 -10.71 1.03 -7.54
CA GLY A 26 -11.64 1.96 -8.20
C GLY A 26 -11.36 3.45 -7.91
N LEU A 27 -10.09 3.81 -7.73
CA LEU A 27 -9.66 5.18 -7.41
C LEU A 27 -8.94 5.81 -8.60
N ASP A 28 -9.46 6.95 -9.07
CA ASP A 28 -9.04 7.61 -10.30
C ASP A 28 -7.75 8.43 -10.14
N SER A 29 -7.41 8.81 -8.91
CA SER A 29 -6.28 9.70 -8.66
C SER A 29 -5.33 9.24 -7.54
N ARG A 30 -4.08 9.75 -7.60
CA ARG A 30 -3.13 9.62 -6.50
C ARG A 30 -3.63 10.29 -5.23
N ALA A 31 -4.40 11.37 -5.35
CA ALA A 31 -4.95 12.12 -4.22
C ALA A 31 -5.97 11.30 -3.44
N GLU A 32 -6.86 10.58 -4.13
CA GLU A 32 -7.86 9.69 -3.52
C GLU A 32 -7.22 8.55 -2.75
N ARG A 33 -6.24 7.86 -3.35
CA ARG A 33 -5.45 6.86 -2.61
C ARG A 33 -4.76 7.47 -1.40
N GLY A 34 -4.27 8.70 -1.50
CA GLY A 34 -3.66 9.41 -0.38
C GLY A 34 -4.65 9.67 0.76
N ARG A 35 -5.89 10.04 0.45
CA ARG A 35 -6.96 10.22 1.44
C ARG A 35 -7.32 8.90 2.11
N LEU A 36 -7.64 7.87 1.33
CA LEU A 36 -7.92 6.52 1.84
C LEU A 36 -6.85 6.06 2.83
N MET A 37 -5.57 6.22 2.47
CA MET A 37 -4.48 5.78 3.32
C MET A 37 -4.31 6.62 4.59
N ARG A 38 -4.59 7.93 4.55
CA ARG A 38 -4.59 8.79 5.75
C ARG A 38 -5.73 8.44 6.70
N ASP A 39 -6.91 8.20 6.16
CA ASP A 39 -8.12 7.99 6.94
C ASP A 39 -8.11 6.59 7.59
N CYS A 40 -7.72 5.56 6.82
CA CYS A 40 -7.70 4.18 7.30
C CYS A 40 -6.36 3.77 7.93
N PHE A 41 -5.22 4.25 7.42
CA PHE A 41 -3.90 3.73 7.80
C PHE A 41 -2.90 4.84 8.19
N PRO A 42 -3.24 5.73 9.16
CA PRO A 42 -2.40 6.88 9.50
C PRO A 42 -0.98 6.48 9.95
N GLN A 43 -0.83 5.32 10.61
CA GLN A 43 0.48 4.80 11.00
C GLN A 43 1.33 4.38 9.78
N LEU A 44 0.73 3.77 8.76
CA LEU A 44 1.46 3.43 7.52
C LEU A 44 1.83 4.69 6.73
N VAL A 45 1.00 5.74 6.80
CA VAL A 45 1.34 7.06 6.24
C VAL A 45 2.55 7.66 6.94
N ALA A 46 2.58 7.64 8.27
CA ALA A 46 3.73 8.14 9.02
C ALA A 46 5.03 7.39 8.70
N GLN A 47 4.95 6.09 8.35
CA GLN A 47 6.11 5.29 7.98
C GLN A 47 6.56 5.47 6.52
N ASN A 48 5.67 5.90 5.62
CA ASN A 48 5.99 6.12 4.21
C ASN A 48 6.60 7.53 3.95
N VAL A 49 7.68 7.84 4.67
CA VAL A 49 8.36 9.15 4.66
C VAL A 49 8.95 9.55 3.30
N HIS A 50 9.23 8.58 2.44
CA HIS A 50 9.76 8.81 1.10
C HIS A 50 8.68 8.90 0.01
N HIS A 51 7.40 8.98 0.39
CA HIS A 51 6.27 9.08 -0.53
C HIS A 51 6.26 8.00 -1.62
N MET A 52 6.70 6.79 -1.26
CA MET A 52 6.73 5.63 -2.15
C MET A 52 5.32 5.31 -2.63
N ARG A 53 5.22 4.73 -3.83
CA ARG A 53 3.97 4.10 -4.27
C ARG A 53 3.58 3.00 -3.28
N TRP A 54 2.31 2.95 -2.89
CA TRP A 54 1.83 2.09 -1.80
C TRP A 54 2.15 0.62 -1.99
N LYS A 55 1.93 0.04 -3.17
CA LYS A 55 2.34 -1.34 -3.49
C LYS A 55 3.84 -1.55 -3.26
N LYS A 56 4.70 -0.68 -3.79
CA LYS A 56 6.16 -0.74 -3.55
C LYS A 56 6.51 -0.64 -2.06
N PHE A 57 5.83 0.24 -1.31
CA PHE A 57 6.01 0.38 0.13
C PHE A 57 5.65 -0.90 0.88
N PHE A 58 4.46 -1.48 0.63
CA PHE A 58 4.01 -2.71 1.29
C PHE A 58 4.96 -3.88 1.04
N TYR A 59 5.39 -4.07 -0.21
CA TYR A 59 6.34 -5.14 -0.55
C TYR A 59 7.69 -4.92 0.13
N ARG A 60 8.22 -3.69 0.15
CA ARG A 60 9.44 -3.37 0.91
C ARG A 60 9.27 -3.72 2.39
N GLN A 61 8.18 -3.32 3.03
CA GLN A 61 7.93 -3.64 4.46
C GLN A 61 7.88 -5.15 4.70
N ARG A 62 7.16 -5.89 3.84
CA ARG A 62 7.08 -7.36 3.93
C ARG A 62 8.45 -8.03 3.76
N CYS A 63 9.23 -7.60 2.78
CA CYS A 63 10.57 -8.15 2.52
C CYS A 63 11.56 -7.83 3.66
N LEU A 64 11.51 -6.62 4.22
CA LEU A 64 12.28 -6.25 5.41
C LEU A 64 11.94 -7.13 6.62
N GLN A 65 10.67 -7.50 6.79
CA GLN A 65 10.23 -8.41 7.86
C GLN A 65 10.64 -9.87 7.63
N SER A 66 10.72 -10.34 6.39
CA SER A 66 10.93 -11.76 6.08
C SER A 66 12.39 -12.16 5.86
N GLN A 67 13.24 -11.29 5.32
CA GLN A 67 14.52 -11.72 4.74
C GLN A 67 15.71 -10.78 5.00
N GLY A 68 15.52 -9.60 5.62
CA GLY A 68 16.61 -8.63 5.83
C GLY A 68 17.19 -8.00 4.55
N GLU A 69 16.85 -8.51 3.37
CA GLU A 69 17.26 -7.96 2.07
C GLU A 69 16.30 -6.88 1.54
N ILE A 70 16.89 -5.89 0.86
CA ILE A 70 16.22 -4.66 0.39
C ILE A 70 15.60 -4.84 -1.02
N VAL A 71 15.97 -5.90 -1.75
CA VAL A 71 15.57 -6.07 -3.16
C VAL A 71 14.26 -6.86 -3.27
N CYS A 72 13.15 -6.12 -3.24
CA CYS A 72 11.80 -6.66 -3.34
C CYS A 72 11.09 -6.08 -4.58
N ARG A 73 10.69 -6.93 -5.53
CA ARG A 73 9.92 -6.49 -6.71
C ARG A 73 8.42 -6.60 -6.43
N SER A 74 7.71 -5.48 -6.47
CA SER A 74 6.25 -5.51 -6.51
C SER A 74 5.77 -5.88 -7.92
N PRO A 75 4.66 -6.62 -8.08
CA PRO A 75 4.26 -7.24 -9.34
C PRO A 75 3.92 -6.25 -10.48
N SER A 76 3.59 -4.98 -10.19
CA SER A 76 3.02 -4.08 -11.20
C SER A 76 3.17 -2.58 -10.93
N CYS A 77 4.29 -2.18 -10.33
CA CYS A 77 4.60 -0.77 -10.12
C CYS A 77 5.88 -0.40 -10.87
N ASP A 78 5.78 -0.10 -12.16
CA ASP A 78 6.82 0.55 -13.00
C ASP A 78 7.00 2.02 -12.66
#